data_AF-A0A7Y9EU50-F1
#
_entry.id   AF-A0A7Y9EU50-F1
#
_cell.length_a   1.000
_cell.length_b   1.000
_cell.length_c   1.000
_cell.angle_alpha   90.00
_cell.angle_beta   90.00
_cell.angle_gamma   90.00
#
_symmetry.space_group_name_H-M   'P 1'
#
loop_
_entity.id
_entity.type
_entity.pdbx_description
1 polymer ?
#
loop_
_entity_poly.entity_id
_entity_poly.type
_entity_poly.pdbx_seq_one_letter_code
_entity_poly.pdbx_strand_id
1 'polypeptide(L)'
;MNAHPGWYDAGVAGVERWWDGRQWTVHERPLAGAMTGLVAGMGWYPVPGTSDVRWWDGVTWTPYRIHDGRPKPDAFAVEPSGRGLVFGFVFAAIGLAQLFLFFLSRSGVNAAVPILFLLVAAIWLIGAVSTARVAKLPAPQTGPILDPSLQPLPGTTEGPGAGWYAVAGRITRWWTGTRWSWYVAQSVGVRPGHAGPRGYLVSLIVGWVLIGLAAAVVLAGIIGIAVGGVVAVLGGVGIFIGLLFAGLGLFVVLLTRARRFAFILPTQPPPLLQPR
;
A
#
# COMPACT_ATOMS: atom_id res chain seq x y z
N MET A 1 2.99 -25.66 -49.02
CA MET A 1 2.94 -24.33 -48.37
C MET A 1 4.06 -24.28 -47.34
N ASN A 2 5.01 -23.37 -47.47
CA ASN A 2 6.13 -23.25 -46.53
C ASN A 2 5.78 -22.17 -45.50
N ALA A 3 5.35 -22.57 -44.31
CA ALA A 3 5.17 -21.64 -43.20
C ALA A 3 6.54 -21.14 -42.72
N HIS A 4 6.65 -19.84 -42.45
CA HIS A 4 7.85 -19.25 -41.85
C HIS A 4 8.05 -19.78 -40.42
N PRO A 5 9.29 -19.84 -39.90
CA PRO A 5 9.51 -20.18 -38.49
C PRO A 5 8.73 -19.25 -37.56
N GLY A 6 8.00 -19.81 -36.60
CA GLY A 6 7.05 -19.05 -35.79
C GLY A 6 6.25 -19.90 -34.80
N TRP A 7 5.50 -19.21 -33.94
CA TRP A 7 4.52 -19.83 -33.05
C TRP A 7 3.16 -19.91 -33.75
N TYR A 8 2.52 -21.07 -33.66
CA TYR A 8 1.24 -21.36 -34.31
C TYR A 8 0.38 -22.21 -33.38
N ASP A 9 -0.93 -22.26 -33.65
CA ASP A 9 -1.88 -23.09 -32.90
C ASP A 9 -1.44 -24.56 -32.87
N ALA A 10 -1.35 -25.14 -31.66
CA ALA A 10 -0.95 -26.52 -31.44
C ALA A 10 -2.10 -27.54 -31.64
N GLY A 11 -3.30 -27.08 -31.99
CA GLY A 11 -4.51 -27.90 -32.05
C GLY A 11 -5.09 -28.23 -30.66
N VAL A 12 -4.47 -27.70 -29.60
CA VAL A 12 -4.95 -27.73 -28.23
C VAL A 12 -5.30 -26.30 -27.84
N ALA A 13 -6.55 -26.10 -27.38
CA ALA A 13 -7.06 -24.77 -27.07
C ALA A 13 -6.12 -24.04 -26.08
N GLY A 14 -5.58 -22.91 -26.54
CA GLY A 14 -4.72 -22.03 -25.75
C GLY A 14 -3.25 -22.43 -25.65
N VAL A 15 -2.78 -23.30 -26.53
CA VAL A 15 -1.36 -23.66 -26.65
C VAL A 15 -0.88 -23.33 -28.06
N GLU A 16 0.26 -22.66 -28.14
CA GLU A 16 1.03 -22.49 -29.37
C GLU A 16 2.21 -23.47 -29.37
N ARG A 17 2.51 -24.06 -30.54
CA ARG A 17 3.70 -24.87 -30.77
C ARG A 17 4.62 -24.14 -31.75
N TRP A 18 5.93 -24.27 -31.55
CA TRP A 18 6.93 -23.64 -32.41
C TRP A 18 7.19 -24.48 -33.66
N TRP A 19 7.06 -23.85 -34.83
CA TRP A 19 7.48 -24.36 -36.14
C TRP A 19 8.87 -23.81 -36.47
N ASP A 20 9.83 -24.67 -36.77
CA ASP A 20 11.21 -24.26 -37.07
C ASP A 20 11.47 -23.94 -38.56
N GLY A 21 10.44 -24.04 -39.40
CA GLY A 21 10.54 -23.91 -40.86
C GLY A 21 10.61 -25.24 -41.61
N ARG A 22 10.84 -26.36 -40.93
CA ARG A 22 10.91 -27.72 -41.51
C ARG A 22 9.98 -28.72 -40.80
N GLN A 23 9.85 -28.59 -39.49
CA GLN A 23 9.03 -29.47 -38.65
C GLN A 23 8.49 -28.73 -37.41
N TRP A 24 7.45 -29.31 -36.82
CA TRP A 24 6.98 -28.90 -35.50
C TRP A 24 7.98 -29.34 -34.45
N THR A 25 8.37 -28.43 -33.56
CA THR A 25 9.25 -28.77 -32.45
C THR A 25 8.44 -29.14 -31.20
N VAL A 26 9.11 -29.70 -30.19
CA VAL A 26 8.51 -30.00 -28.88
C VAL A 26 8.25 -28.76 -28.02
N HIS A 27 8.66 -27.57 -28.48
CA HIS A 27 8.46 -26.33 -27.73
C HIS A 27 7.02 -25.88 -27.87
N GLU A 28 6.34 -25.89 -26.73
CA GLU A 28 4.98 -25.38 -26.58
C GLU A 28 5.00 -24.21 -25.61
N ARG A 29 4.11 -23.25 -25.84
CA ARG A 29 3.84 -22.16 -24.91
C ARG A 29 2.34 -21.92 -24.83
N PRO A 30 1.81 -21.41 -23.70
CA PRO A 30 0.46 -20.90 -23.67
C PRO A 30 0.30 -19.78 -24.70
N LEU A 31 -0.77 -19.82 -25.49
CA LEU A 31 -1.15 -18.77 -26.42
C LEU A 31 -1.32 -17.48 -25.61
N ALA A 32 -0.68 -16.39 -26.04
CA ALA A 32 -0.72 -15.11 -25.34
C ALA A 32 -2.18 -14.62 -25.25
N GLY A 33 -2.81 -14.80 -24.08
CA GLY A 33 -4.22 -14.46 -23.82
C GLY A 33 -5.18 -15.64 -23.66
N ALA A 34 -4.78 -16.89 -23.92
CA ALA A 34 -5.65 -18.06 -23.79
C ALA A 34 -5.63 -18.74 -22.41
N MET A 35 -5.43 -17.97 -21.35
CA MET A 35 -5.76 -18.45 -20.00
C MET A 35 -7.28 -18.34 -19.74
N THR A 36 -8.10 -18.83 -20.66
CA THR A 36 -9.53 -19.04 -20.42
C THR A 36 -9.69 -20.30 -19.58
N GLY A 37 -9.58 -20.15 -18.25
CA GLY A 37 -9.84 -21.23 -17.28
C GLY A 37 -8.81 -21.38 -16.16
N LEU A 38 -7.67 -20.69 -16.21
CA LEU A 38 -6.73 -20.65 -15.10
C LEU A 38 -7.14 -19.52 -14.14
N VAL A 39 -7.27 -19.85 -12.85
CA VAL A 39 -7.43 -18.87 -11.77
C VAL A 39 -6.36 -17.80 -11.97
N ALA A 40 -6.78 -16.54 -12.19
CA ALA A 40 -5.87 -15.44 -12.44
C ALA A 40 -4.84 -15.37 -11.30
N GLY A 41 -3.58 -15.63 -11.63
CA GLY A 41 -2.46 -15.55 -10.69
C GLY A 41 -2.28 -14.12 -10.18
N MET A 42 -1.46 -13.95 -9.15
CA MET A 42 -1.12 -12.61 -8.66
C MET A 42 -0.44 -11.80 -9.77
N GLY A 43 -0.91 -10.58 -10.04
CA GLY A 43 -0.42 -9.83 -11.19
C GLY A 43 -1.04 -8.45 -11.38
N TRP A 44 -0.50 -7.73 -12.36
CA TRP A 44 -1.07 -6.47 -12.84
C TRP A 44 -1.96 -6.75 -14.04
N TYR A 45 -3.23 -6.37 -13.96
CA TYR A 45 -4.21 -6.66 -14.99
C TYR A 45 -4.96 -5.40 -15.41
N PRO A 46 -5.29 -5.24 -16.71
CA PRO A 46 -6.20 -4.20 -17.13
C PRO A 46 -7.59 -4.46 -16.54
N VAL A 47 -8.25 -3.41 -16.07
CA VAL A 47 -9.61 -3.50 -15.54
C VAL A 47 -10.61 -3.38 -16.71
N PRO A 48 -11.49 -4.36 -16.93
CA PRO A 48 -12.45 -4.34 -18.03
C PRO A 48 -13.26 -3.04 -18.09
N GLY A 49 -13.36 -2.44 -19.28
CA GLY A 49 -14.12 -1.21 -19.50
C GLY A 49 -13.45 0.08 -19.03
N THR A 50 -12.19 0.02 -18.59
CA THR A 50 -11.41 1.20 -18.18
C THR A 50 -10.01 1.17 -18.77
N SER A 51 -9.27 2.28 -18.68
CA SER A 51 -7.84 2.34 -18.97
C SER A 51 -6.95 2.02 -17.76
N ASP A 52 -7.55 1.70 -16.60
CA ASP A 52 -6.82 1.41 -15.39
C ASP A 52 -6.15 0.04 -15.48
N VAL A 53 -4.91 -0.04 -14.99
CA VAL A 53 -4.22 -1.29 -14.70
C VAL A 53 -4.07 -1.42 -13.20
N ARG A 54 -4.59 -2.50 -12.62
CA ARG A 54 -4.65 -2.71 -11.17
C ARG A 54 -3.98 -4.00 -10.74
N TRP A 55 -3.60 -4.04 -9.47
CA TRP A 55 -3.03 -5.24 -8.87
C TRP A 55 -4.14 -6.18 -8.39
N TRP A 56 -4.12 -7.40 -8.92
CA TRP A 56 -4.91 -8.55 -8.46
C TRP A 56 -4.05 -9.39 -7.52
N ASP A 57 -4.52 -9.59 -6.28
CA ASP A 57 -3.77 -10.34 -5.27
C ASP A 57 -4.02 -11.86 -5.31
N GLY A 58 -4.71 -12.35 -6.35
CA GLY A 58 -5.14 -13.74 -6.49
C GLY A 58 -6.57 -14.00 -6.00
N VAL A 59 -7.15 -13.10 -5.21
CA VAL A 59 -8.49 -13.24 -4.63
C VAL A 59 -9.37 -12.03 -4.92
N THR A 60 -8.83 -10.82 -4.77
CA THR A 60 -9.53 -9.56 -4.96
C THR A 60 -8.65 -8.50 -5.63
N TRP A 61 -9.30 -7.52 -6.24
CA TRP A 61 -8.62 -6.32 -6.71
C TRP A 61 -8.23 -5.44 -5.53
N THR A 62 -6.99 -4.96 -5.56
CA THR A 62 -6.48 -4.04 -4.55
C THR A 62 -6.52 -2.59 -5.04
N PRO A 63 -6.56 -1.60 -4.15
CA PRO A 63 -6.47 -0.17 -4.45
C PRO A 63 -5.05 0.26 -4.89
N TYR A 64 -4.34 -0.59 -5.63
CA TYR A 64 -3.08 -0.26 -6.27
C TYR A 64 -3.28 -0.25 -7.78
N ARG A 65 -2.81 0.82 -8.43
CA ARG A 65 -2.88 0.98 -9.88
C ARG A 65 -1.55 1.45 -10.46
N ILE A 66 -1.36 1.22 -11.75
CA ILE A 66 -0.27 1.82 -12.50
C ILE A 66 -0.74 3.21 -12.96
N HIS A 67 0.01 4.23 -12.58
CA HIS A 67 -0.22 5.61 -13.02
C HIS A 67 1.11 6.22 -13.46
N ASP A 68 1.15 6.69 -14.71
CA ASP A 68 2.37 7.16 -15.39
C ASP A 68 3.47 6.07 -15.43
N GLY A 69 3.08 4.83 -15.72
CA GLY A 69 4.00 3.67 -15.76
C GLY A 69 4.56 3.27 -14.39
N ARG A 70 4.03 3.80 -13.28
CA ARG A 70 4.52 3.48 -11.93
C ARG A 70 3.41 2.94 -11.05
N PRO A 71 3.64 1.84 -10.32
CA PRO A 71 2.72 1.38 -9.28
C PRO A 71 2.56 2.41 -8.17
N LYS A 72 1.32 2.80 -7.91
CA LYS A 72 0.96 3.71 -6.82
C LYS A 72 -0.31 3.19 -6.13
N PRO A 73 -0.43 3.36 -4.80
CA PRO A 73 -1.73 3.22 -4.16
C PRO A 73 -2.67 4.32 -4.66
N ASP A 74 -3.96 4.04 -4.71
CA ASP A 74 -4.99 5.04 -4.96
C ASP A 74 -4.95 6.13 -3.88
N ALA A 75 -5.39 7.33 -4.27
CA ALA A 75 -5.63 8.38 -3.31
C ALA A 75 -6.64 7.86 -2.26
N PHE A 76 -6.27 7.96 -0.98
CA PHE A 76 -7.09 7.49 0.13
C PHE A 76 -7.32 5.97 0.18
N ALA A 77 -6.43 5.15 -0.39
CA ALA A 77 -6.50 3.70 -0.24
C ALA A 77 -6.53 3.28 1.25
N VAL A 78 -7.56 2.53 1.65
CA VAL A 78 -7.71 2.04 3.03
C VAL A 78 -7.89 0.52 3.03
N GLU A 79 -6.88 -0.19 3.52
CA GLU A 79 -6.87 -1.65 3.57
C GLU A 79 -6.78 -2.18 5.02
N PRO A 80 -7.67 -3.09 5.44
CA PRO A 80 -8.94 -3.48 4.81
C PRO A 80 -10.00 -2.37 4.84
N SER A 81 -10.93 -2.37 3.88
CA SER A 81 -12.04 -1.39 3.79
C SER A 81 -12.88 -1.32 5.08
N GLY A 82 -13.11 -2.46 5.72
CA GLY A 82 -13.85 -2.53 7.00
C GLY A 82 -13.22 -1.69 8.11
N ARG A 83 -11.88 -1.61 8.19
CA ARG A 83 -11.21 -0.73 9.17
C ARG A 83 -11.47 0.74 8.86
N GLY A 84 -11.51 1.11 7.59
CA GLY A 84 -11.83 2.47 7.18
C GLY A 84 -13.25 2.90 7.57
N LEU A 85 -14.22 2.01 7.43
CA LEU A 85 -15.59 2.27 7.92
C LEU A 85 -15.61 2.49 9.42
N VAL A 86 -14.97 1.60 10.20
CA VAL A 86 -14.92 1.72 11.67
C VAL A 86 -14.31 3.06 12.08
N PHE A 87 -13.13 3.41 11.57
CA PHE A 87 -12.49 4.69 11.91
C PHE A 87 -13.31 5.88 11.44
N GLY A 88 -13.89 5.81 10.24
CA GLY A 88 -14.79 6.84 9.71
C GLY A 88 -15.97 7.12 10.65
N PHE A 89 -16.67 6.08 11.10
CA PHE A 89 -17.78 6.24 12.03
C PHE A 89 -17.35 6.73 13.42
N VAL A 90 -16.22 6.25 13.95
CA VAL A 90 -15.69 6.73 15.23
C VAL A 90 -15.37 8.22 15.16
N PHE A 91 -14.65 8.67 14.13
CA PHE A 91 -14.34 10.09 13.97
C PHE A 91 -15.59 10.94 13.70
N ALA A 92 -16.57 10.42 12.95
CA ALA A 92 -17.84 11.10 12.74
C ALA A 92 -18.60 11.29 14.06
N ALA A 93 -18.69 10.24 14.88
CA ALA A 93 -19.36 10.30 16.18
C ALA A 93 -18.68 11.31 17.12
N ILE A 94 -17.34 11.31 17.19
CA ILE A 94 -16.57 12.28 17.98
C ILE A 94 -16.81 13.71 17.45
N GLY A 95 -16.73 13.92 16.14
CA GLY A 95 -16.96 15.22 15.52
C GLY A 95 -18.38 15.77 15.76
N LEU A 96 -19.40 14.92 15.61
CA LEU A 96 -20.80 15.27 15.88
C LEU A 96 -21.05 15.56 17.35
N ALA A 97 -20.49 14.77 18.26
CA ALA A 97 -20.59 15.01 19.70
C ALA A 97 -19.95 16.35 20.09
N GLN A 98 -18.77 16.66 19.56
CA GLN A 98 -18.11 17.95 19.80
C GLN A 98 -18.86 19.12 19.17
N LEU A 99 -19.44 18.94 17.99
CA LEU A 99 -20.25 19.95 17.34
C LEU A 99 -21.51 20.26 18.18
N PHE A 100 -22.16 19.22 18.70
CA PHE A 100 -23.29 19.35 19.62
C PHE A 100 -22.91 20.09 20.90
N LEU A 101 -21.78 19.73 21.54
CA LEU A 101 -21.25 20.42 22.72
C LEU A 101 -20.89 21.88 22.44
N PHE A 102 -20.32 22.17 21.27
CA PHE A 102 -20.04 23.53 20.82
C PHE A 102 -21.32 24.38 20.81
N PHE A 103 -22.41 23.88 20.20
CA PHE A 103 -23.70 24.57 20.18
C PHE A 103 -24.32 24.76 21.58
N LEU A 104 -24.18 23.77 22.47
CA LEU A 104 -24.68 23.89 23.85
C LEU A 104 -23.90 24.91 24.67
N SER A 105 -22.58 24.91 24.57
CA SER A 105 -21.73 25.76 25.40
C SER A 105 -21.85 27.25 25.07
N ARG A 106 -22.31 27.60 23.84
CA ARG A 106 -22.25 28.95 23.24
C ARG A 106 -20.86 29.60 23.34
N SER A 107 -19.83 28.82 23.69
CA SER A 107 -18.47 29.33 23.78
C SER A 107 -17.96 29.45 22.35
N GLY A 108 -17.58 30.66 21.94
CA GLY A 108 -16.96 30.91 20.62
C GLY A 108 -15.60 30.22 20.45
N VAL A 109 -15.19 29.42 21.43
CA VAL A 109 -13.89 28.77 21.47
C VAL A 109 -13.96 27.49 20.63
N ASN A 110 -13.67 27.70 19.35
CA ASN A 110 -13.03 26.75 18.43
C ASN A 110 -13.93 25.69 17.73
N ALA A 111 -14.85 26.18 16.88
CA ALA A 111 -15.58 25.35 15.91
C ALA A 111 -14.68 24.54 14.93
N ALA A 112 -13.39 24.86 14.86
CA ALA A 112 -12.46 24.16 13.97
C ALA A 112 -12.25 22.68 14.34
N VAL A 113 -12.28 22.34 15.64
CA VAL A 113 -12.02 20.97 16.11
C VAL A 113 -13.08 19.98 15.66
N PRO A 114 -14.40 20.19 15.87
CA PRO A 114 -15.42 19.27 15.36
C PRO A 114 -15.39 19.16 13.83
N ILE A 115 -15.17 20.28 13.12
CA ILE A 115 -15.06 20.28 11.65
C ILE A 115 -13.89 19.41 11.20
N LEU A 116 -12.72 19.53 11.85
CA LEU A 116 -11.56 18.71 11.53
C LEU A 116 -11.86 17.21 11.71
N PHE A 117 -12.51 16.82 12.81
CA PHE A 117 -12.89 15.42 13.02
C PHE A 117 -13.86 14.90 11.95
N LEU A 118 -14.83 15.72 11.54
CA LEU A 118 -15.77 15.37 10.47
C LEU A 118 -15.06 15.24 9.11
N LEU A 119 -14.07 16.10 8.82
CA LEU A 119 -13.25 15.99 7.60
C LEU A 119 -12.40 14.70 7.61
N VAL A 120 -11.77 14.39 8.75
CA VAL A 120 -11.02 13.14 8.91
C VAL A 120 -11.96 11.94 8.73
N ALA A 121 -13.15 11.98 9.31
CA ALA A 121 -14.17 10.95 9.12
C ALA A 121 -14.54 10.77 7.65
N ALA A 122 -14.79 11.86 6.93
CA ALA A 122 -15.11 11.84 5.50
C ALA A 122 -14.00 11.19 4.68
N ILE A 123 -12.72 11.51 4.95
CA ILE A 123 -11.57 10.90 4.26
C ILE A 123 -11.56 9.37 4.47
N TRP A 124 -11.76 8.90 5.70
CA TRP A 124 -11.80 7.46 6.00
C TRP A 124 -12.96 6.75 5.32
N LEU A 125 -14.16 7.35 5.33
CA LEU A 125 -15.34 6.78 4.69
C LEU A 125 -15.20 6.73 3.16
N ILE A 126 -14.68 7.81 2.54
CA ILE A 126 -14.41 7.86 1.10
C ILE A 126 -13.40 6.77 0.72
N GLY A 127 -12.30 6.65 1.46
CA GLY A 127 -11.29 5.62 1.23
C GLY A 127 -11.82 4.20 1.37
N ALA A 128 -12.65 3.95 2.38
CA ALA A 128 -13.30 2.65 2.61
C ALA A 128 -14.25 2.27 1.48
N VAL A 129 -15.12 3.20 1.06
CA VAL A 129 -16.06 2.98 -0.04
C VAL A 129 -15.32 2.78 -1.37
N SER A 130 -14.29 3.58 -1.64
CA SER A 130 -13.46 3.44 -2.84
C SER A 130 -12.83 2.04 -2.90
N THR A 131 -12.17 1.61 -1.81
CA THR A 131 -11.52 0.30 -1.73
C THR A 131 -12.54 -0.83 -1.87
N ALA A 132 -13.72 -0.71 -1.25
CA ALA A 132 -14.79 -1.70 -1.38
C ALA A 132 -15.37 -1.79 -2.79
N ARG A 133 -15.40 -0.69 -3.55
CA ARG A 133 -15.82 -0.69 -4.96
C ARG A 133 -14.79 -1.40 -5.84
N VAL A 134 -13.50 -1.13 -5.62
CA VAL A 134 -12.41 -1.80 -6.34
C VAL A 134 -12.45 -3.31 -6.10
N ALA A 135 -12.59 -3.75 -4.84
CA ALA A 135 -12.64 -5.16 -4.50
C ALA A 135 -13.83 -5.92 -5.13
N LYS A 136 -14.89 -5.22 -5.56
CA LYS A 136 -16.08 -5.80 -6.23
C LYS A 136 -15.95 -5.88 -7.75
N LEU A 137 -14.85 -5.39 -8.33
CA LEU A 137 -14.61 -5.54 -9.77
C LEU A 137 -14.54 -7.04 -10.14
N PRO A 138 -15.01 -7.43 -11.33
CA PRO A 138 -14.95 -8.83 -11.76
C PRO A 138 -13.50 -9.29 -11.87
N ALA A 139 -13.24 -10.57 -11.58
CA ALA A 139 -11.90 -11.13 -11.67
C ALA A 139 -11.28 -10.90 -13.07
N PRO A 140 -9.94 -10.78 -13.18
CA PRO A 140 -9.27 -10.56 -14.45
C PRO A 140 -9.64 -11.63 -15.49
N GLN A 141 -9.98 -11.19 -16.70
CA GLN A 141 -10.33 -12.06 -17.83
C GLN A 141 -9.22 -12.11 -18.89
N THR A 142 -8.19 -11.28 -18.74
CA THR A 142 -7.06 -11.14 -19.66
C THR A 142 -5.76 -11.57 -18.98
N GLY A 143 -4.71 -11.76 -19.77
CA GLY A 143 -3.37 -12.04 -19.24
C GLY A 143 -2.80 -10.85 -18.44
N PRO A 144 -1.89 -11.11 -17.48
CA PRO A 144 -1.22 -10.03 -16.75
C PRO A 144 -0.32 -9.23 -17.68
N ILE A 145 -0.14 -7.95 -17.35
CA ILE A 145 0.83 -7.07 -18.01
C ILE A 145 2.24 -7.44 -17.56
N LEU A 146 3.10 -7.67 -18.56
CA LEU A 146 4.50 -8.06 -18.38
C LEU A 146 5.43 -6.85 -18.58
N ASP A 147 5.37 -5.88 -17.67
CA ASP A 147 6.30 -4.75 -17.65
C ASP A 147 7.56 -5.12 -16.85
N PRO A 148 8.79 -5.00 -17.42
CA PRO A 148 10.04 -5.31 -16.73
C PRO A 148 10.25 -4.55 -15.42
N SER A 149 9.69 -3.34 -15.28
CA SER A 149 9.79 -2.52 -14.08
C SER A 149 8.96 -3.07 -12.91
N LEU A 150 8.00 -3.96 -13.19
CA LEU A 150 7.13 -4.62 -12.21
C LEU A 150 7.62 -6.02 -11.85
N GLN A 151 8.64 -6.52 -12.56
CA GLN A 151 9.23 -7.82 -12.32
C GLN A 151 10.27 -7.76 -11.19
N PRO A 152 10.50 -8.88 -10.48
CA PRO A 152 9.85 -10.18 -10.65
C PRO A 152 8.49 -10.24 -9.93
N LEU A 153 7.49 -10.86 -10.59
CA LEU A 153 6.19 -11.15 -9.96
C LEU A 153 6.32 -12.27 -8.91
N PRO A 154 5.45 -12.31 -7.88
CA PRO A 154 5.36 -13.46 -6.99
C PRO A 154 5.14 -14.75 -7.77
N GLY A 155 5.82 -15.83 -7.37
CA GLY A 155 5.81 -17.11 -8.09
C GLY A 155 6.93 -17.26 -9.13
N THR A 156 7.56 -16.15 -9.55
CA THR A 156 8.69 -16.21 -10.49
C THR A 156 9.91 -16.84 -9.82
N THR A 157 10.45 -17.88 -10.46
CA THR A 157 11.63 -18.63 -10.00
C THR A 157 12.78 -18.42 -10.97
N GLU A 158 13.85 -17.75 -10.51
CA GLU A 158 15.09 -17.50 -11.27
C GLU A 158 16.24 -18.39 -10.79
N GLY A 159 16.17 -18.91 -9.57
CA GLY A 159 17.18 -19.79 -8.99
C GLY A 159 16.63 -20.67 -7.86
N PRO A 160 17.48 -21.55 -7.30
CA PRO A 160 17.07 -22.42 -6.20
C PRO A 160 16.67 -21.62 -4.96
N GLY A 161 15.74 -22.18 -4.18
CA GLY A 161 15.25 -21.54 -2.95
C GLY A 161 14.34 -20.34 -3.17
N ALA A 162 13.74 -20.17 -4.36
CA ALA A 162 12.69 -19.18 -4.56
C ALA A 162 11.50 -19.41 -3.63
N GLY A 163 10.91 -18.35 -3.08
CA GLY A 163 9.83 -18.48 -2.11
C GLY A 163 9.51 -17.21 -1.32
N TRP A 164 8.53 -17.34 -0.43
CA TRP A 164 8.20 -16.30 0.56
C TRP A 164 9.07 -16.44 1.80
N TYR A 165 9.81 -15.38 2.14
CA TYR A 165 10.67 -15.35 3.33
C TYR A 165 10.23 -14.23 4.27
N ALA A 166 10.26 -14.51 5.58
CA ALA A 166 10.01 -13.51 6.60
C ALA A 166 11.13 -12.47 6.63
N VAL A 167 10.75 -11.19 6.57
CA VAL A 167 11.69 -10.06 6.63
C VAL A 167 11.55 -9.24 7.92
N ALA A 168 10.36 -9.23 8.52
CA ALA A 168 10.11 -8.59 9.83
C ALA A 168 8.78 -9.06 10.42
N GLY A 169 8.83 -9.79 11.54
CA GLY A 169 7.63 -10.29 12.22
C GLY A 169 6.75 -11.11 11.28
N ARG A 170 5.53 -10.61 11.00
CA ARG A 170 4.55 -11.25 10.09
C ARG A 170 4.63 -10.79 8.63
N ILE A 171 5.65 -10.01 8.29
CA ILE A 171 5.85 -9.48 6.95
C ILE A 171 6.77 -10.42 6.19
N THR A 172 6.30 -10.95 5.06
CA THR A 172 7.11 -11.77 4.15
C THR A 172 7.29 -11.06 2.82
N ARG A 173 8.36 -11.41 2.11
CA ARG A 173 8.70 -10.88 0.79
C ARG A 173 9.10 -12.03 -0.13
N TRP A 174 8.83 -11.90 -1.42
CA TRP A 174 9.19 -12.94 -2.39
C TRP A 174 10.65 -12.81 -2.79
N TRP A 175 11.38 -13.93 -2.73
CA TRP A 175 12.74 -14.11 -3.21
C TRP A 175 12.69 -15.01 -4.44
N THR A 176 13.37 -14.61 -5.53
CA THR A 176 13.36 -15.39 -6.78
C THR A 176 14.40 -16.51 -6.83
N GLY A 177 15.25 -16.64 -5.81
CA GLY A 177 16.49 -17.43 -5.86
C GLY A 177 17.73 -16.58 -6.09
N THR A 178 17.58 -15.40 -6.70
CA THR A 178 18.68 -14.49 -7.09
C THR A 178 18.50 -13.07 -6.57
N ARG A 179 17.25 -12.59 -6.40
CA ARG A 179 16.93 -11.23 -5.97
C ARG A 179 15.59 -11.14 -5.24
N TRP A 180 15.43 -10.08 -4.44
CA TRP A 180 14.16 -9.76 -3.78
C TRP A 180 13.19 -9.09 -4.74
N SER A 181 11.91 -9.42 -4.64
CA SER A 181 10.85 -8.70 -5.34
C SER A 181 10.29 -7.55 -4.51
N TRP A 182 9.64 -6.60 -5.19
CA TRP A 182 8.93 -5.50 -4.54
C TRP A 182 7.65 -5.93 -3.82
N TYR A 183 7.19 -7.17 -3.99
CA TYR A 183 5.92 -7.63 -3.44
C TYR A 183 6.04 -8.12 -2.01
N VAL A 184 5.11 -7.68 -1.17
CA VAL A 184 5.09 -7.97 0.26
C VAL A 184 3.81 -8.71 0.57
N ALA A 185 3.90 -9.83 1.28
CA ALA A 185 2.73 -10.50 1.84
C ALA A 185 2.56 -10.13 3.32
N GLN A 186 1.32 -9.90 3.69
CA GLN A 186 0.87 -9.68 5.06
C GLN A 186 -0.44 -10.46 5.27
N SER A 187 -1.00 -10.38 6.48
CA SER A 187 -2.28 -11.04 6.80
C SER A 187 -3.45 -10.59 5.91
N VAL A 188 -3.34 -9.46 5.22
CA VAL A 188 -4.39 -8.90 4.36
C VAL A 188 -4.25 -9.38 2.91
N GLY A 189 -3.10 -9.93 2.52
CA GLY A 189 -2.83 -10.34 1.15
C GLY A 189 -1.44 -9.94 0.68
N VAL A 190 -1.17 -10.21 -0.60
CA VAL A 190 0.06 -9.82 -1.30
C VAL A 190 -0.16 -8.48 -1.98
N ARG A 191 0.77 -7.54 -1.78
CA ARG A 191 0.66 -6.19 -2.34
C ARG A 191 1.96 -5.67 -2.94
N PRO A 192 1.90 -4.72 -3.89
CA PRO A 192 3.07 -4.09 -4.47
C PRO A 192 3.73 -3.12 -3.46
N GLY A 193 5.05 -3.24 -3.29
CA GLY A 193 5.85 -2.37 -2.42
C GLY A 193 6.71 -1.34 -3.15
N HIS A 194 6.49 -1.12 -4.46
CA HIS A 194 7.32 -0.23 -5.30
C HIS A 194 7.36 1.23 -4.80
N ALA A 195 6.26 1.74 -4.24
CA ALA A 195 6.22 3.07 -3.62
C ALA A 195 6.89 3.13 -2.23
N GLY A 196 7.38 1.98 -1.74
CA GLY A 196 7.90 1.81 -0.39
C GLY A 196 9.05 2.74 -0.01
N PRO A 197 10.11 2.89 -0.83
CA PRO A 197 11.24 3.76 -0.50
C PRO A 197 10.82 5.23 -0.31
N ARG A 198 9.96 5.73 -1.20
CA ARG A 198 9.41 7.09 -1.07
C ARG A 198 8.52 7.20 0.17
N GLY A 199 7.66 6.21 0.42
CA GLY A 199 6.82 6.16 1.61
C GLY A 199 7.64 6.21 2.90
N TYR A 200 8.72 5.42 2.99
CA TYR A 200 9.64 5.42 4.12
C TYR A 200 10.26 6.79 4.39
N LEU A 201 10.79 7.44 3.34
CA LEU A 201 11.38 8.77 3.46
C LEU A 201 10.35 9.82 3.88
N VAL A 202 9.18 9.82 3.25
CA VAL A 202 8.10 10.77 3.59
C VAL A 202 7.66 10.57 5.05
N SER A 203 7.47 9.33 5.51
CA SER A 203 7.09 9.07 6.90
C SER A 203 8.17 9.49 7.90
N LEU A 204 9.45 9.31 7.58
CA LEU A 204 10.55 9.83 8.41
C LEU A 204 10.54 11.36 8.46
N ILE A 205 10.41 12.03 7.31
CA ILE A 205 10.37 13.50 7.22
C ILE A 205 9.19 14.03 8.04
N VAL A 206 7.98 13.47 7.86
CA VAL A 206 6.79 13.87 8.62
C VAL A 206 7.02 13.68 10.12
N GLY A 207 7.57 12.54 10.54
CA GLY A 207 7.89 12.29 11.95
C GLY A 207 8.85 13.34 12.53
N TRP A 208 9.93 13.67 11.81
CA TRP A 208 10.88 14.70 12.24
C TRP A 208 10.29 16.12 12.23
N VAL A 209 9.46 16.45 11.25
CA VAL A 209 8.74 17.74 11.20
C VAL A 209 7.80 17.87 12.41
N LEU A 210 7.06 16.82 12.78
CA LEU A 210 6.22 16.83 13.98
C LEU A 210 7.03 17.06 15.26
N ILE A 211 8.20 16.44 15.39
CA ILE A 211 9.11 16.66 16.52
C ILE A 211 9.63 18.10 16.54
N GLY A 212 10.02 18.65 15.38
CA GLY A 212 10.48 20.04 15.27
C GLY A 212 9.39 21.06 15.64
N LEU A 213 8.17 20.86 15.15
CA LEU A 213 7.01 21.69 15.53
C LEU A 213 6.68 21.57 17.01
N ALA A 214 6.73 20.36 17.57
CA ALA A 214 6.55 20.13 18.99
C ALA A 214 7.56 20.90 19.85
N ALA A 215 8.85 20.86 19.48
CA ALA A 215 9.91 21.60 20.17
C ALA A 215 9.65 23.12 20.14
N ALA A 216 9.21 23.66 19.00
CA ALA A 216 8.86 25.08 18.88
C ALA A 216 7.66 25.46 19.78
N VAL A 217 6.62 24.62 19.83
CA VAL A 217 5.44 24.83 20.69
C VAL A 217 5.82 24.76 22.18
N VAL A 218 6.66 23.79 22.57
CA VAL A 218 7.15 23.68 23.96
C VAL A 218 7.96 24.91 24.34
N LEU A 219 8.86 25.38 23.47
CA LEU A 219 9.65 26.58 23.72
C LEU A 219 8.78 27.83 23.87
N ALA A 220 7.81 28.03 22.96
CA ALA A 220 6.84 29.12 23.07
C ALA A 220 6.03 29.04 24.36
N GLY A 221 5.66 27.83 24.79
CA GLY A 221 4.96 27.60 26.04
C GLY A 221 5.79 27.96 27.27
N ILE A 222 7.08 27.59 27.29
CA ILE A 222 8.02 27.98 28.36
C ILE A 222 8.16 29.50 28.43
N ILE A 223 8.32 30.16 27.29
CA ILE A 223 8.38 31.63 27.22
C ILE A 223 7.08 32.24 27.76
N GLY A 224 5.92 31.69 27.39
CA GLY A 224 4.62 32.15 27.88
C GLY A 224 4.46 32.02 29.40
N ILE A 225 4.98 30.93 29.99
CA ILE A 225 5.02 30.77 31.46
C ILE A 225 5.91 31.83 32.10
N ALA A 226 7.07 32.11 31.52
CA ALA A 226 8.00 33.12 32.05
C ALA A 226 7.42 34.54 32.01
N VAL A 227 6.55 34.86 31.04
CA VAL A 227 5.85 36.16 30.94
C VAL A 227 4.78 36.33 32.02
N GLY A 228 4.14 35.24 32.48
CA GLY A 228 3.14 35.27 33.56
C GLY A 228 1.69 35.56 33.10
N GLY A 229 0.79 35.69 34.07
CA GLY A 229 -0.63 36.02 33.85
C GLY A 229 -1.41 34.95 33.05
N VAL A 230 -2.34 35.38 32.20
CA VAL A 230 -3.13 34.47 31.33
C VAL A 230 -2.24 33.74 30.32
N VAL A 231 -1.13 34.38 29.89
CA VAL A 231 -0.17 33.79 28.95
C VAL A 231 0.53 32.57 29.57
N ALA A 232 0.72 32.53 30.90
CA ALA A 232 1.29 31.36 31.56
C ALA A 232 0.38 30.13 31.51
N VAL A 233 -0.95 30.33 31.64
CA VAL A 233 -1.93 29.23 31.50
C VAL A 233 -1.92 28.69 30.08
N LEU A 234 -1.95 29.58 29.08
CA LEU A 234 -1.82 29.20 27.67
C LEU A 234 -0.48 28.52 27.38
N GLY A 235 0.60 28.98 28.04
CA GLY A 235 1.93 28.39 27.94
C GLY A 235 1.97 26.96 28.47
N GLY A 236 1.35 26.69 29.61
CA GLY A 236 1.20 25.34 30.17
C GLY A 236 0.43 24.40 29.23
N VAL A 237 -0.70 24.86 28.68
CA VAL A 237 -1.47 24.11 27.66
C VAL A 237 -0.62 23.85 26.42
N GLY A 238 0.14 24.86 25.97
CA GLY A 238 1.08 24.75 24.86
C GLY A 238 2.12 23.67 25.08
N ILE A 239 2.79 23.64 26.24
CA ILE A 239 3.76 22.60 26.59
C ILE A 239 3.12 21.22 26.53
N PHE A 240 1.94 21.04 27.11
CA PHE A 240 1.24 19.76 27.07
C PHE A 240 0.95 19.29 25.64
N ILE A 241 0.40 20.18 24.79
CA ILE A 241 0.16 19.87 23.37
C ILE A 241 1.48 19.54 22.65
N GLY A 242 2.54 20.32 22.91
CA GLY A 242 3.86 20.09 22.34
C GLY A 242 4.40 18.71 22.69
N LEU A 243 4.29 18.28 23.95
CA LEU A 243 4.72 16.94 24.38
C LEU A 243 3.91 15.83 23.69
N LEU A 244 2.60 16.00 23.50
CA LEU A 244 1.79 15.04 22.74
C LEU A 244 2.25 14.93 21.28
N PHE A 245 2.54 16.06 20.63
CA PHE A 245 3.06 16.07 19.26
C PHE A 245 4.47 15.46 19.17
N ALA A 246 5.34 15.70 20.17
CA ALA A 246 6.66 15.07 20.24
C ALA A 246 6.54 13.55 20.37
N GLY A 247 5.65 13.07 21.25
CA GLY A 247 5.35 11.64 21.42
C GLY A 247 4.82 11.01 20.13
N LEU A 248 3.89 11.68 19.45
CA LEU A 248 3.36 11.24 18.15
C LEU A 248 4.46 11.19 17.07
N GLY A 249 5.27 12.24 16.97
CA GLY A 249 6.37 12.31 16.01
C GLY A 249 7.42 11.21 16.25
N LEU A 250 7.83 11.01 17.52
CA LEU A 250 8.73 9.93 17.92
C LEU A 250 8.14 8.56 17.58
N PHE A 251 6.85 8.34 17.89
CA PHE A 251 6.15 7.12 17.55
C PHE A 251 6.16 6.86 16.03
N VAL A 252 5.88 7.88 15.20
CA VAL A 252 5.94 7.77 13.73
C VAL A 252 7.34 7.38 13.26
N VAL A 253 8.41 8.02 13.79
CA VAL A 253 9.79 7.69 13.43
C VAL A 253 10.14 6.25 13.81
N LEU A 254 9.83 5.84 15.06
CA LEU A 254 10.11 4.50 15.56
C LEU A 254 9.32 3.42 14.79
N LEU A 255 8.03 3.65 14.54
CA LEU A 255 7.20 2.74 13.76
C LEU A 255 7.70 2.61 12.32
N THR A 256 8.11 3.71 11.71
CA THR A 256 8.67 3.73 10.35
C THR A 256 9.98 2.93 10.28
N ARG A 257 10.86 3.10 11.27
CA ARG A 257 12.09 2.30 11.40
C ARG A 257 11.80 0.82 11.64
N ALA A 258 10.87 0.49 12.53
CA ALA A 258 10.46 -0.89 12.78
C ALA A 258 9.88 -1.57 11.53
N ARG A 259 9.24 -0.80 10.64
CA ARG A 259 8.68 -1.26 9.37
C ARG A 259 9.61 -1.12 8.16
N ARG A 260 10.89 -0.80 8.36
CA ARG A 260 11.86 -0.58 7.27
C ARG A 260 11.81 -1.65 6.18
N PHE A 261 11.79 -2.93 6.56
CA PHE A 261 11.79 -4.06 5.61
C PHE A 261 10.48 -4.25 4.84
N ALA A 262 9.38 -3.63 5.31
CA ALA A 262 8.14 -3.55 4.53
C ALA A 262 8.26 -2.54 3.38
N PHE A 263 9.08 -1.49 3.56
CA PHE A 263 9.22 -0.39 2.61
C PHE A 263 10.42 -0.52 1.67
N ILE A 264 11.54 -1.05 2.17
CA ILE A 264 12.81 -1.13 1.45
C ILE A 264 13.17 -2.61 1.26
N LEU A 265 13.70 -2.94 0.08
CA LEU A 265 14.21 -4.28 -0.20
C LEU A 265 15.38 -4.62 0.74
N PRO A 266 15.42 -5.84 1.31
CA PRO A 266 16.61 -6.31 1.98
C PRO A 266 17.80 -6.36 1.01
N THR A 267 19.00 -6.06 1.51
CA THR A 267 20.23 -6.06 0.69
C THR A 267 20.93 -7.41 0.67
N GLN A 268 20.60 -8.29 1.61
CA GLN A 268 21.19 -9.63 1.75
C GLN A 268 20.17 -10.68 1.31
N PRO A 269 20.62 -11.83 0.75
CA PRO A 269 19.73 -12.95 0.47
C PRO A 269 19.07 -13.46 1.76
N PRO A 270 17.91 -14.15 1.67
CA PRO A 270 17.32 -14.78 2.84
C PRO A 270 18.31 -15.79 3.45
N PRO A 271 18.29 -15.98 4.79
CA PRO A 271 19.08 -17.04 5.40
C PRO A 271 18.63 -18.38 4.79
N LEU A 272 19.60 -19.19 4.36
CA LEU A 272 19.33 -20.52 3.84
C LEU A 272 18.50 -21.28 4.89
N LEU A 273 17.34 -21.79 4.49
CA LEU A 273 16.55 -22.66 5.34
C LEU A 273 17.44 -23.88 5.65
N GLN A 274 17.98 -23.94 6.87
CA GLN A 274 18.56 -25.19 7.35
C GLN A 274 17.42 -26.22 7.33
N PRO A 275 17.60 -27.38 6.69
CA PRO A 275 16.58 -28.43 6.71
C PRO A 275 16.28 -28.74 8.18
N ARG A 276 15.00 -28.59 8.56
CA ARG A 276 14.50 -29.04 9.85
C ARG A 276 14.20 -30.53 9.77
#